data_AF-A0A7G8BL54-F1
#
_entry.id   AF-A0A7G8BL54-F1
#
_cell.length_a   1.000
_cell.length_b   1.000
_cell.length_c   1.000
_cell.angle_alpha   90.00
_cell.angle_beta   90.00
_cell.angle_gamma   90.00
#
_symmetry.space_group_name_H-M   'P 1'
#
loop_
_entity.id
_entity.type
_entity.pdbx_description
1 polymer ?
#
loop_
_entity_poly.entity_id
_entity_poly.type
_entity_poly.pdbx_seq_one_letter_code
_entity_poly.pdbx_strand_id
1 'polypeptide(L)'
;MTLIQVPRPPKEAMNPNRPANALLLKQVEHMHEAERRLPLRYRTEIYVNAIKTEGEAARYIREVTEAIHQAHADATRQRVRPVPKRKTMLQIAAVAEEKPAPKLTGQTKDGKKAKTAPKKK
;
A
#
# COMPACT_ATOMS: atom_id res chain seq x y z
N MET A 1 15.73 32.46 -33.80
CA MET A 1 15.85 32.14 -32.37
C MET A 1 17.29 32.40 -31.96
N THR A 2 17.52 33.31 -31.02
CA THR A 2 18.88 33.74 -30.63
C THR A 2 19.37 32.89 -29.46
N LEU A 3 20.49 32.20 -29.63
CA LEU A 3 21.08 31.35 -28.59
C LEU A 3 21.81 32.24 -27.57
N ILE A 4 21.30 32.29 -26.34
CA ILE A 4 21.95 32.99 -25.23
C ILE A 4 22.85 31.98 -24.51
N GLN A 5 24.16 32.21 -24.50
CA GLN A 5 25.09 31.38 -23.72
C GLN A 5 25.15 31.85 -22.27
N VAL A 6 24.67 31.01 -21.36
CA VAL A 6 24.77 31.27 -19.91
C VAL A 6 26.05 30.63 -19.38
N PRO A 7 26.93 31.40 -18.70
CA PRO A 7 28.14 30.87 -18.12
C PRO A 7 27.82 29.84 -17.04
N ARG A 8 28.55 28.71 -17.06
CA ARG A 8 28.38 27.68 -16.04
C ARG A 8 29.01 28.17 -14.73
N PRO A 9 28.28 28.14 -13.60
CA PRO A 9 28.87 28.50 -12.32
C PRO A 9 30.03 27.55 -11.97
N PRO A 10 31.03 28.04 -11.22
CA PRO A 10 32.15 27.22 -10.78
C PRO A 10 31.66 26.10 -9.87
N LYS A 11 32.39 24.98 -9.83
CA LYS A 11 32.01 23.80 -9.03
C LYS A 11 31.88 24.14 -7.53
N GLU A 12 32.69 25.09 -7.06
CA GLU A 12 32.69 25.58 -5.67
C GLU A 12 31.46 26.41 -5.30
N ALA A 13 30.69 26.91 -6.29
CA ALA A 13 29.48 27.68 -6.01
C ALA A 13 28.40 26.82 -5.33
N MET A 14 28.38 25.52 -5.58
CA MET A 14 27.50 24.57 -4.90
C MET A 14 28.25 23.95 -3.72
N ASN A 15 27.90 24.37 -2.50
CA ASN A 15 28.47 23.80 -1.27
C ASN A 15 27.39 23.09 -0.45
N PRO A 16 27.27 21.74 -0.55
CA PRO A 16 26.29 20.98 0.21
C PRO A 16 26.45 21.07 1.74
N ASN A 17 27.67 21.36 2.20
CA ASN A 17 28.00 21.43 3.62
C ASN A 17 27.73 22.83 4.22
N ARG A 18 27.21 23.77 3.42
CA ARG A 18 26.76 25.07 3.92
C ARG A 18 25.62 24.87 4.94
N PRO A 19 25.57 25.65 6.02
CA PRO A 19 24.43 25.61 6.94
C PRO A 19 23.12 25.96 6.21
N ALA A 20 22.07 25.20 6.50
CA ALA A 20 20.76 25.38 5.88
C ALA A 20 20.18 26.77 6.23
N ASN A 21 19.76 27.50 5.20
CA ASN A 21 19.04 28.75 5.37
C ASN A 21 17.65 28.51 6.02
N ALA A 22 17.12 29.52 6.72
CA ALA A 22 15.81 29.49 7.37
C ALA A 22 14.68 29.05 6.42
N LEU A 23 14.71 29.45 5.14
CA LEU A 23 13.72 29.04 4.16
C LEU A 23 13.75 27.52 3.90
N LEU A 24 14.94 26.93 3.80
CA LEU A 24 15.08 25.48 3.62
C LEU A 24 14.66 24.73 4.88
N LEU A 25 15.00 25.26 6.07
CA LEU A 25 14.54 24.68 7.34
C LEU A 25 13.02 24.68 7.44
N LYS A 26 12.35 25.77 7.02
CA LYS A 26 10.88 25.82 6.96
C LYS A 26 10.30 24.83 5.96
N GLN A 27 10.94 24.64 4.81
CA GLN A 27 10.51 23.62 3.86
C GLN A 27 10.66 22.21 4.45
N VAL A 28 11.75 21.94 5.16
CA VAL A 28 11.96 20.67 5.89
C VAL A 28 10.87 20.44 6.93
N GLU A 29 10.50 21.47 7.72
CA GLU A 29 9.37 21.39 8.66
C GLU A 29 8.06 21.01 7.94
N HIS A 30 7.73 21.66 6.84
CA HIS A 30 6.52 21.35 6.05
C HIS A 30 6.56 19.93 5.47
N MET A 31 7.72 19.46 5.00
CA MET A 31 7.88 18.09 4.51
C MET A 31 7.67 17.07 5.63
N HIS A 32 8.14 17.36 6.84
CA HIS A 32 7.90 16.51 7.99
C HIS A 32 6.41 16.41 8.34
N GLU A 33 5.68 17.53 8.28
CA GLU A 33 4.23 17.52 8.46
C GLU A 33 3.50 16.72 7.38
N ALA A 34 3.97 16.76 6.13
CA ALA A 34 3.43 15.95 5.04
C ALA A 34 3.70 14.46 5.25
N GLU A 35 4.93 14.11 5.62
CA GLU A 35 5.35 12.75 5.95
C GLU A 35 4.54 12.14 7.10
N ARG A 36 4.25 12.90 8.15
CA ARG A 36 3.40 12.45 9.27
C ARG A 36 2.00 12.04 8.83
N ARG A 37 1.52 12.51 7.67
CA ARG A 37 0.23 12.12 7.09
C ARG A 37 0.33 10.90 6.18
N LEU A 38 1.53 10.46 5.80
CA LEU A 38 1.72 9.23 5.02
C LEU A 38 1.49 7.98 5.89
N PRO A 39 1.08 6.85 5.27
CA PRO A 39 1.13 5.55 5.90
C PRO A 39 2.55 5.21 6.39
N LEU A 40 2.67 4.53 7.54
CA LEU A 40 3.96 4.26 8.19
C LEU A 40 5.00 3.65 7.24
N ARG A 41 4.58 2.78 6.32
CA ARG A 41 5.45 2.11 5.35
C ARG A 41 6.20 3.04 4.39
N TYR A 42 5.77 4.29 4.25
CA TYR A 42 6.40 5.29 3.38
C TYR A 42 7.08 6.42 4.18
N ARG A 43 7.06 6.38 5.51
CA ARG A 43 7.74 7.41 6.30
C ARG A 43 9.23 7.13 6.31
N THR A 44 10.02 8.17 6.16
CA THR A 44 11.44 8.16 6.44
C THR A 44 11.63 8.21 7.96
N GLU A 45 12.50 7.36 8.48
CA GLU A 45 12.82 7.31 9.93
C GLU A 45 13.86 8.38 10.32
N ILE A 46 13.89 9.49 9.58
CA ILE A 46 14.91 10.53 9.72
C ILE A 46 14.49 11.50 10.83
N TYR A 47 15.41 11.76 11.75
CA TYR A 47 15.21 12.76 12.79
C TYR A 47 15.46 14.17 12.23
N VAL A 48 14.37 14.91 12.00
CA VAL A 48 14.37 16.20 11.32
C VAL A 48 15.25 17.26 12.00
N ASN A 49 15.30 17.28 13.33
CA ASN A 49 16.12 18.26 14.06
C ASN A 49 17.64 18.00 13.93
N ALA A 50 18.06 16.86 13.34
CA ALA A 50 19.47 16.61 13.04
C ALA A 50 19.93 17.29 11.74
N ILE A 51 19.01 17.76 10.89
CA ILE A 51 19.33 18.39 9.60
C ILE A 51 19.92 19.78 9.86
N LYS A 52 21.18 19.97 9.47
CA LYS A 52 21.92 21.22 9.68
C LYS A 52 22.41 21.84 8.38
N THR A 53 22.67 21.03 7.37
CA THR A 53 23.27 21.47 6.11
C THR A 53 22.26 21.49 4.97
N GLU A 54 22.52 22.30 3.94
CA GLU A 54 21.70 22.36 2.73
C GLU A 54 21.64 21.00 2.02
N GLY A 55 22.76 20.26 1.99
CA GLY A 55 22.82 18.92 1.40
C GLY A 55 21.94 17.91 2.12
N GLU A 56 21.95 17.92 3.46
CA GLU A 56 21.07 17.07 4.27
C GLU A 56 19.60 17.43 4.06
N ALA A 57 19.28 18.73 4.04
CA ALA A 57 17.92 19.21 3.78
C ALA A 57 17.44 18.78 2.39
N ALA A 58 18.26 18.97 1.35
CA ALA A 58 17.95 18.58 -0.01
C ALA A 58 17.72 17.07 -0.13
N ARG A 59 18.56 16.26 0.55
CA ARG A 59 18.41 14.80 0.58
C ARG A 59 17.09 14.40 1.26
N TYR A 60 16.79 14.95 2.42
CA TYR A 60 15.54 14.66 3.14
C TYR A 60 14.30 15.04 2.30
N ILE A 61 14.28 16.26 1.75
CA ILE A 61 13.18 16.73 0.90
C ILE A 61 12.97 15.79 -0.29
N ARG A 62 14.06 15.34 -0.93
CA ARG A 62 14.00 14.39 -2.03
C ARG A 62 13.38 13.06 -1.60
N GLU A 63 13.86 12.46 -0.52
CA GLU A 63 13.38 11.17 -0.03
C GLU A 63 11.89 11.21 0.32
N VAL A 64 11.44 12.25 1.04
CA VAL A 64 10.01 12.42 1.37
C VAL A 64 9.17 12.63 0.10
N THR A 65 9.65 13.41 -0.86
CA THR A 65 8.92 13.65 -2.11
C THR A 65 8.77 12.37 -2.92
N GLU A 66 9.83 11.57 -3.03
CA GLU A 66 9.79 10.26 -3.68
C GLU A 66 8.81 9.32 -2.97
N ALA A 67 8.79 9.31 -1.64
CA ALA A 67 7.85 8.53 -0.85
C ALA A 67 6.38 8.95 -1.08
N ILE A 68 6.09 10.24 -1.16
CA ILE A 68 4.75 10.77 -1.50
C ILE A 68 4.33 10.27 -2.88
N HIS A 69 5.21 10.37 -3.88
CA HIS A 69 4.91 9.89 -5.22
C HIS A 69 4.63 8.38 -5.26
N GLN A 70 5.41 7.58 -4.54
CA GLN A 70 5.18 6.14 -4.44
C GLN A 70 3.85 5.82 -3.76
N ALA A 71 3.54 6.49 -2.65
CA ALA A 71 2.28 6.33 -1.94
C ALA A 71 1.07 6.65 -2.85
N HIS A 72 1.17 7.72 -3.65
CA HIS A 72 0.13 8.10 -4.59
C HIS A 72 -0.01 7.08 -5.74
N ALA A 73 1.10 6.60 -6.30
CA ALA A 73 1.09 5.59 -7.35
C ALA A 73 0.45 4.28 -6.88
N ASP A 74 0.78 3.83 -5.66
CA ASP A 74 0.19 2.61 -5.10
C ASP A 74 -1.28 2.77 -4.75
N ALA A 75 -1.69 3.93 -4.22
CA ALA A 75 -3.10 4.24 -4.01
C ALA A 75 -3.88 4.22 -5.34
N THR A 76 -3.30 4.76 -6.40
CA THR A 76 -3.90 4.73 -7.75
C THR A 76 -4.03 3.29 -8.26
N ARG A 77 -3.00 2.48 -8.13
CA ARG A 77 -3.04 1.04 -8.50
C ARG A 77 -4.11 0.29 -7.72
N GLN A 78 -4.27 0.56 -6.44
CA GLN A 78 -5.32 -0.06 -5.62
C GLN A 78 -6.73 0.33 -6.09
N ARG A 79 -6.95 1.58 -6.50
CA ARG A 79 -8.25 2.04 -7.03
C ARG A 79 -8.61 1.40 -8.37
N VAL A 80 -7.61 1.16 -9.22
CA VAL A 80 -7.81 0.57 -10.57
C VAL A 80 -7.89 -0.96 -10.54
N ARG A 81 -7.46 -1.61 -9.45
CA ARG A 81 -7.48 -3.08 -9.34
C ARG A 81 -8.92 -3.61 -9.43
N PRO A 82 -9.24 -4.43 -10.46
CA PRO A 82 -10.56 -5.04 -10.53
C PRO A 82 -10.73 -6.01 -9.36
N VAL A 83 -11.86 -5.91 -8.67
CA VAL A 83 -12.24 -6.88 -7.63
C VAL A 83 -12.26 -8.26 -8.29
N PRO A 84 -11.52 -9.26 -7.77
CA PRO A 84 -11.59 -10.60 -8.34
C PRO A 84 -13.03 -11.06 -8.24
N LYS A 85 -13.66 -11.34 -9.39
CA LYS A 85 -14.99 -11.96 -9.44
C LYS A 85 -14.88 -13.23 -8.59
N ARG A 86 -15.52 -13.24 -7.42
CA ARG A 86 -15.67 -14.45 -6.60
C ARG A 86 -16.19 -15.50 -7.56
N LYS A 87 -15.41 -16.57 -7.82
CA LYS A 87 -15.88 -17.73 -8.57
C LYS A 87 -17.15 -18.17 -7.86
N THR A 88 -18.30 -17.85 -8.45
CA THR A 88 -19.60 -18.27 -7.94
C THR A 88 -19.57 -19.79 -7.86
N MET A 89 -19.97 -20.34 -6.71
CA MET A 89 -20.04 -21.79 -6.41
C MET A 89 -20.75 -22.64 -7.49
N LEU A 90 -21.45 -22.00 -8.44
CA LEU A 90 -22.09 -22.60 -9.61
C LEU A 90 -21.13 -23.40 -10.52
N GLN A 91 -19.83 -23.07 -10.58
CA GLN A 91 -18.86 -23.86 -11.36
C GLN A 91 -18.43 -25.17 -10.69
N ILE A 92 -18.62 -25.30 -9.37
CA ILE A 92 -18.30 -26.54 -8.64
C ILE A 92 -19.42 -27.58 -8.82
N ALA A 93 -20.67 -27.13 -8.97
CA ALA A 93 -21.81 -28.02 -9.23
C ALA A 93 -21.77 -28.63 -10.65
N ALA A 94 -21.38 -27.87 -11.66
CA ALA A 94 -21.26 -28.37 -13.03
C ALA A 94 -20.17 -29.46 -13.20
N VAL A 95 -19.10 -29.44 -12.40
CA VAL A 95 -18.05 -30.48 -12.41
C VAL A 95 -18.52 -31.76 -11.68
N ALA A 96 -19.57 -31.69 -10.86
CA ALA A 96 -20.13 -32.84 -10.17
C ALA A 96 -21.12 -33.65 -11.03
N GLU A 97 -21.62 -33.11 -12.14
CA GLU A 97 -22.57 -33.81 -13.03
C GLU A 97 -21.88 -34.75 -14.05
N GLU A 98 -20.56 -34.71 -14.23
CA GLU A 98 -19.85 -35.59 -15.19
C GLU A 98 -19.37 -36.93 -14.61
N LYS A 99 -19.77 -37.31 -13.39
CA LYS A 99 -19.50 -38.67 -12.88
C LYS A 99 -20.80 -39.46 -12.72
N PRO A 100 -20.95 -40.62 -13.42
CA PRO A 100 -22.12 -41.46 -13.24
C PRO A 100 -22.14 -42.02 -11.81
N ALA A 101 -23.29 -41.89 -11.16
CA ALA A 101 -23.55 -42.39 -9.81
C ALA A 101 -23.32 -43.92 -9.71
N PRO A 102 -22.66 -44.44 -8.67
CA PRO A 102 -22.73 -45.86 -8.36
C PRO A 102 -24.09 -46.17 -7.70
N LYS A 103 -24.66 -47.29 -8.15
CA LYS A 103 -26.00 -47.80 -7.84
C LYS A 103 -26.27 -47.89 -6.33
N LEU A 104 -27.42 -47.36 -5.91
CA LEU A 104 -28.07 -47.67 -4.65
C LEU A 104 -28.66 -49.10 -4.73
N THR A 105 -28.04 -50.06 -4.04
CA THR A 105 -28.69 -51.31 -3.67
C THR A 105 -29.42 -51.10 -2.35
N GLY A 106 -30.75 -51.08 -2.41
CA GLY A 106 -31.60 -51.04 -1.23
C GLY A 106 -31.52 -52.33 -0.43
N GLN A 107 -31.50 -52.22 0.90
CA GLN A 107 -32.11 -53.21 1.77
C GLN A 107 -32.91 -52.51 2.87
N THR A 108 -33.97 -53.21 3.23
CA THR A 108 -35.24 -52.77 3.80
C THR A 108 -35.24 -52.67 5.31
N LYS A 109 -36.08 -51.73 5.78
CA LYS A 109 -36.93 -51.72 7.00
C LYS A 109 -36.61 -52.76 8.08
N ASP A 110 -36.38 -52.26 9.31
CA ASP A 110 -37.24 -52.63 10.44
C ASP A 110 -37.24 -51.54 11.52
N GLY A 111 -38.43 -51.20 12.00
CA GLY A 111 -38.67 -50.10 12.93
C GLY A 111 -38.73 -50.55 14.39
N LYS A 112 -38.47 -49.61 15.31
CA LYS A 112 -39.16 -49.58 16.62
C LYS A 112 -39.08 -48.19 17.28
N LYS A 113 -40.23 -47.52 17.18
CA LYS A 113 -40.94 -46.62 18.13
C LYS A 113 -40.17 -45.92 19.28
N ALA A 114 -40.48 -44.60 19.36
CA ALA A 114 -40.91 -43.83 20.55
C ALA A 114 -39.84 -43.52 21.64
N LYS A 115 -39.77 -42.35 22.29
CA LYS A 115 -40.71 -41.23 22.50
C LYS A 115 -39.95 -40.06 23.20
N THR A 116 -40.51 -38.86 23.07
CA THR A 116 -40.53 -37.72 24.03
C THR A 116 -39.28 -36.86 24.31
N ALA A 117 -39.40 -35.56 23.99
CA ALA A 117 -38.71 -34.41 24.59
C ALA A 117 -39.41 -33.98 25.92
N PRO A 118 -39.16 -32.81 26.58
CA PRO A 118 -38.05 -31.82 26.54
C PRO A 118 -37.54 -31.32 27.94
N LYS A 119 -36.54 -30.41 27.93
CA LYS A 119 -36.26 -29.29 28.88
C LYS A 119 -36.01 -29.54 30.40
N LYS A 120 -34.90 -28.98 30.91
CA LYS A 120 -34.80 -28.03 32.07
C LYS A 120 -33.35 -27.50 32.15
N LYS A 121 -33.17 -26.18 32.02
CA LYS A 121 -32.82 -25.20 33.08
C LYS A 121 -31.42 -25.37 33.62
#